data_AF-A0A831NW79-F1
#
_entry.id   AF-A0A831NW79-F1
#
_cell.length_a   1.000
_cell.length_b   1.000
_cell.length_c   1.000
_cell.angle_alpha   90.00
_cell.angle_beta   90.00
_cell.angle_gamma   90.00
#
_symmetry.space_group_name_H-M   'P 1'
#
loop_
_entity.id
_entity.type
_entity.pdbx_description
1 polymer ?
#
loop_
_entity_poly.entity_id
_entity_poly.type
_entity_poly.pdbx_seq_one_letter_code
_entity_poly.pdbx_strand_id
1 'polypeptide(L)'
;ILGGALKDLRNIVSKIKGVFITHAHLDHTGALPLLCKWGYDGFIYSTEPTRPLTKRLLLNSVKVSRNKPFFTVRDILVARERMRAVRFFEEVDLSGIKVIFYSSEHIIGSAMVFIKGEKRVLITSDFKWEKTMLHHGVQSKIAGSLIYEELERCDLMIMESSYGNKRLQGLKELTLKLSKEISSTVDKGGTVLIVTGAINKPAEVALMIKRGVEKNIIPKHIKVYIDGLAAKFYDMLITFRRFTRVKNSRVLSRAVKKVSLEEREELISNNEPKVIISSGEYLGGTTSLYYFKKLAQDPKNTIIFASSNIPEGTLAHTIVYGKQHRVFIEGDSVRINARVVTIPISLHSDYRGLVQFVKLIKPKKLVLIHGSKESKEFLARYLKNYDPVIASEVRLKI
;
A
#
# COMPACT_ATOMS: atom_id res chain seq x y z
N ILE A 1 13.87 -17.87 0.20
CA ILE A 1 13.92 -16.64 -0.63
C ILE A 1 14.61 -15.48 0.10
N LEU A 2 14.17 -15.06 1.30
CA LEU A 2 14.79 -13.94 2.02
C LEU A 2 16.28 -14.16 2.41
N GLY A 3 16.71 -15.39 2.68
CA GLY A 3 18.08 -15.67 3.14
C GLY A 3 19.19 -15.31 2.14
N GLY A 4 18.96 -15.49 0.84
CA GLY A 4 19.95 -15.16 -0.20
C GLY A 4 20.14 -13.66 -0.37
N ALA A 5 19.05 -12.94 -0.63
CA ALA A 5 19.10 -11.49 -0.80
C ALA A 5 19.60 -10.74 0.45
N LEU A 6 19.29 -11.23 1.66
CA LEU A 6 19.82 -10.65 2.90
C LEU A 6 21.33 -10.90 3.06
N LYS A 7 21.84 -12.05 2.61
CA LYS A 7 23.27 -12.34 2.59
C LYS A 7 24.00 -11.43 1.61
N ASP A 8 23.45 -11.26 0.42
CA ASP A 8 24.00 -10.38 -0.61
C ASP A 8 24.03 -8.93 -0.12
N LEU A 9 22.93 -8.45 0.49
CA LEU A 9 22.88 -7.12 1.09
C LEU A 9 23.95 -6.96 2.18
N ARG A 10 24.11 -7.94 3.07
CA ARG A 10 25.13 -7.92 4.12
C ARG A 10 26.55 -7.82 3.56
N ASN A 11 26.83 -8.51 2.45
CA ASN A 11 28.16 -8.52 1.83
C ASN A 11 28.55 -7.17 1.19
N ILE A 12 27.57 -6.33 0.86
CA ILE A 12 27.82 -5.03 0.21
C ILE A 12 27.69 -3.83 1.16
N VAL A 13 27.35 -4.03 2.44
CA VAL A 13 27.07 -2.94 3.41
C VAL A 13 28.14 -1.86 3.41
N SER A 14 29.41 -2.24 3.46
CA SER A 14 30.56 -1.30 3.51
C SER A 14 30.75 -0.49 2.22
N LYS A 15 30.08 -0.88 1.13
CA LYS A 15 30.13 -0.20 -0.17
C LYS A 15 28.95 0.77 -0.39
N ILE A 16 27.97 0.80 0.50
CA ILE A 16 26.77 1.63 0.36
C ILE A 16 27.08 3.06 0.79
N LYS A 17 26.95 4.02 -0.14
CA LYS A 17 27.15 5.45 0.14
C LYS A 17 25.89 6.17 0.62
N GLY A 18 24.70 5.67 0.28
CA GLY A 18 23.42 6.29 0.60
C GLY A 18 22.27 5.32 0.43
N VAL A 19 21.22 5.51 1.22
CA VAL A 19 19.98 4.70 1.16
C VAL A 19 18.81 5.63 0.87
N PHE A 20 18.02 5.32 -0.16
CA PHE A 20 16.84 6.10 -0.53
C PHE A 20 15.58 5.24 -0.43
N ILE A 21 14.71 5.58 0.50
CA ILE A 21 13.46 4.86 0.76
C ILE A 21 12.33 5.49 -0.03
N THR A 22 11.76 4.68 -0.92
CA THR A 22 10.68 5.10 -1.82
C THR A 22 9.38 5.31 -1.06
N HIS A 23 9.01 4.38 -0.18
CA HIS A 23 7.83 4.51 0.69
C HIS A 23 7.89 3.56 1.89
N ALA A 24 6.90 3.64 2.77
CA ALA A 24 6.97 3.04 4.09
C ALA A 24 6.67 1.54 4.18
N HIS A 25 6.17 0.87 3.14
CA HIS A 25 5.79 -0.54 3.24
C HIS A 25 6.99 -1.45 3.61
N LEU A 26 6.69 -2.58 4.26
CA LEU A 26 7.71 -3.46 4.86
C LEU A 26 8.53 -4.22 3.82
N ASP A 27 7.97 -4.51 2.65
CA ASP A 27 8.67 -5.02 1.47
C ASP A 27 9.70 -4.02 0.89
N HIS A 28 9.60 -2.73 1.25
CA HIS A 28 10.57 -1.69 0.86
C HIS A 28 11.47 -1.22 2.01
N THR A 29 11.10 -1.48 3.26
CA THR A 29 11.78 -0.94 4.46
C THR A 29 12.14 -1.97 5.52
N GLY A 30 11.66 -3.20 5.40
CA GLY A 30 11.74 -4.23 6.44
C GLY A 30 13.15 -4.66 6.80
N ALA A 31 14.11 -4.53 5.88
CA ALA A 31 15.51 -4.84 6.12
C ALA A 31 16.32 -3.66 6.69
N LEU A 32 15.72 -2.46 6.82
CA LEU A 32 16.45 -1.25 7.22
C LEU A 32 17.13 -1.38 8.60
N PRO A 33 16.50 -1.96 9.64
CA PRO A 33 17.18 -2.18 10.91
C PRO A 33 18.35 -3.16 10.82
N LEU A 34 18.25 -4.18 9.96
CA LEU A 34 19.33 -5.15 9.73
C LEU A 34 20.51 -4.49 9.03
N LEU A 35 20.25 -3.62 8.06
CA LEU A 35 21.28 -2.87 7.34
C LEU A 35 22.15 -2.05 8.31
N CYS A 36 21.53 -1.32 9.23
CA CYS A 36 22.23 -0.58 10.28
C CYS A 36 22.97 -1.52 11.25
N LYS A 37 22.35 -2.64 11.64
CA LYS A 37 22.97 -3.65 12.50
C LYS A 37 24.20 -4.30 11.86
N TRP A 38 24.26 -4.40 10.54
CA TRP A 38 25.40 -4.93 9.80
C TRP A 38 26.51 -3.91 9.54
N GLY A 39 26.39 -2.69 10.08
CA GLY A 39 27.45 -1.68 10.05
C GLY A 39 27.22 -0.53 9.08
N TYR A 40 26.05 -0.43 8.43
CA TYR A 40 25.74 0.75 7.64
C TYR A 40 25.62 1.98 8.54
N ASP A 41 26.44 3.00 8.28
CA ASP A 41 26.54 4.20 9.09
C ASP A 41 26.18 5.52 8.37
N GLY A 42 25.78 5.46 7.10
CA GLY A 42 25.35 6.63 6.34
C GLY A 42 23.91 7.09 6.62
N PHE A 43 23.48 8.10 5.85
CA PHE A 43 22.12 8.65 5.93
C PHE A 43 21.11 7.84 5.13
N ILE A 44 19.89 7.72 5.69
CA ILE A 44 18.75 7.07 5.05
C ILE A 44 17.74 8.15 4.63
N TYR A 45 17.72 8.49 3.35
CA TYR A 45 16.85 9.52 2.81
C TYR A 45 15.46 8.98 2.52
N SER A 46 14.44 9.76 2.86
CA SER A 46 13.03 9.44 2.61
C SER A 46 12.23 10.73 2.57
N THR A 47 10.97 10.68 2.13
CA THR A 47 10.07 11.81 2.30
C THR A 47 9.65 11.97 3.76
N GLU A 48 9.18 13.17 4.11
CA GLU A 48 8.75 13.50 5.47
C GLU A 48 7.68 12.53 6.03
N PRO A 49 6.63 12.11 5.29
CA PRO A 49 5.66 11.15 5.80
C PRO A 49 6.23 9.74 5.94
N THR A 50 7.10 9.30 5.02
CA THR A 50 7.65 7.93 5.03
C THR A 50 8.41 7.65 6.34
N ARG A 51 9.15 8.62 6.87
CA ARG A 51 9.98 8.45 8.07
C ARG A 51 9.25 7.97 9.33
N PRO A 52 8.19 8.63 9.83
CA PRO A 52 7.41 8.13 10.98
C PRO A 52 6.57 6.89 10.64
N LEU A 53 6.11 6.75 9.39
CA LEU A 53 5.35 5.58 8.94
C LEU A 53 6.20 4.30 9.01
N THR A 54 7.42 4.35 8.48
CA THR A 54 8.40 3.26 8.53
C THR A 54 8.67 2.83 9.96
N LYS A 55 8.96 3.77 10.88
CA LYS A 55 9.15 3.46 12.31
C LYS A 55 7.98 2.66 12.87
N ARG A 56 6.75 3.11 12.60
CA ARG A 56 5.55 2.48 13.18
C ARG A 56 5.27 1.11 12.59
N LEU A 57 5.51 0.91 11.29
CA LEU A 57 5.40 -0.40 10.65
C LEU A 57 6.44 -1.39 11.20
N LEU A 58 7.69 -0.97 11.34
CA LEU A 58 8.76 -1.81 11.90
C LEU A 58 8.48 -2.19 13.37
N LEU A 59 7.97 -1.26 14.18
CA LEU A 59 7.55 -1.59 15.55
C LEU A 59 6.40 -2.59 15.57
N ASN A 60 5.44 -2.44 14.64
CA ASN A 60 4.33 -3.38 14.52
C ASN A 60 4.81 -4.77 14.04
N SER A 61 5.80 -4.85 13.14
CA SER A 61 6.32 -6.14 12.68
C SER A 61 7.01 -6.92 13.80
N VAL A 62 7.74 -6.24 14.70
CA VAL A 62 8.29 -6.88 15.92
C VAL A 62 7.17 -7.42 16.82
N LYS A 63 6.12 -6.61 17.07
CA LYS A 63 4.97 -7.02 17.89
C LYS A 63 4.25 -8.25 17.31
N VAL A 64 4.04 -8.29 15.99
CA VAL A 64 3.35 -9.41 15.31
C VAL A 64 4.22 -10.65 15.26
N SER A 65 5.54 -10.51 15.07
CA SER A 65 6.46 -11.65 14.94
C SER A 65 6.76 -12.37 16.26
N ARG A 66 6.35 -11.80 17.41
CA ARG A 66 6.46 -12.29 18.81
C ARG A 66 7.76 -13.06 19.13
N ASN A 67 7.86 -14.30 18.66
CA ASN A 67 8.84 -15.30 19.09
C ASN A 67 10.15 -15.34 18.28
N LYS A 68 10.22 -14.73 17.08
CA LYS A 68 11.46 -14.69 16.26
C LYS A 68 11.59 -13.39 15.46
N PRO A 69 11.69 -12.22 16.10
CA PRO A 69 11.90 -10.98 15.37
C PRO A 69 13.31 -10.96 14.75
N PHE A 70 13.42 -10.50 13.50
CA PHE A 70 14.71 -10.35 12.82
C PHE A 70 15.60 -9.25 13.45
N PHE A 71 14.97 -8.28 14.12
CA PHE A 71 15.61 -7.12 14.73
C PHE A 71 14.82 -6.66 15.97
N THR A 72 15.47 -5.92 16.84
CA THR A 72 14.92 -5.41 18.10
C THR A 72 14.35 -4.00 17.95
N VAL A 73 13.64 -3.51 18.98
CA VAL A 73 13.21 -2.09 19.05
C VAL A 73 14.41 -1.15 18.98
N ARG A 74 15.54 -1.50 19.61
CA ARG A 74 16.78 -0.71 19.58
C ARG A 74 17.29 -0.54 18.16
N ASP A 75 17.33 -1.62 17.37
CA ASP A 75 17.78 -1.58 15.97
C ASP A 75 16.91 -0.62 15.12
N ILE A 76 15.59 -0.59 15.38
CA ILE A 76 14.65 0.32 14.70
C ILE A 76 14.93 1.79 15.05
N LEU A 77 15.24 2.07 16.32
CA LEU A 77 15.55 3.43 16.76
C LEU A 77 16.84 3.94 16.11
N VAL A 78 17.89 3.11 16.05
CA VAL A 78 19.14 3.42 15.36
C VAL A 78 18.87 3.74 13.88
N ALA A 79 18.11 2.90 13.17
CA ALA A 79 17.74 3.18 11.78
C ALA A 79 16.98 4.51 11.65
N ARG A 80 16.06 4.79 12.58
CA ARG A 80 15.22 6.00 12.57
C ARG A 80 16.01 7.29 12.85
N GLU A 81 17.07 7.22 13.63
CA GLU A 81 17.99 8.35 13.89
C GLU A 81 18.77 8.74 12.63
N ARG A 82 19.21 7.74 11.87
CA ARG A 82 19.91 7.89 10.59
C ARG A 82 19.00 8.36 9.45
N MET A 83 17.68 8.23 9.59
CA MET A 83 16.76 8.74 8.58
C MET A 83 16.81 10.27 8.45
N ARG A 84 16.76 10.77 7.23
CA ARG A 84 16.65 12.20 6.88
C ARG A 84 15.46 12.40 5.95
N ALA A 85 14.67 13.43 6.25
CA ALA A 85 13.54 13.80 5.42
C ALA A 85 14.04 14.73 4.31
N VAL A 86 13.67 14.43 3.07
CA VAL A 86 14.01 15.20 1.87
C VAL A 86 12.71 15.61 1.20
N ARG A 87 12.63 16.85 0.72
CA ARG A 87 11.45 17.34 0.00
C ARG A 87 11.43 16.77 -1.42
N PHE A 88 10.24 16.68 -2.02
CA PHE A 88 10.18 16.41 -3.45
C PHE A 88 10.94 17.50 -4.22
N PHE A 89 11.60 17.11 -5.32
CA PHE A 89 12.42 17.98 -6.18
C PHE A 89 13.70 18.53 -5.53
N GLU A 90 13.99 18.18 -4.27
CA GLU A 90 15.26 18.53 -3.64
C GLU A 90 16.36 17.57 -4.13
N GLU A 91 17.49 18.13 -4.57
CA GLU A 91 18.65 17.36 -5.02
C GLU A 91 19.53 16.98 -3.82
N VAL A 92 19.70 15.67 -3.59
CA VAL A 92 20.70 15.14 -2.66
C VAL A 92 21.95 14.77 -3.46
N ASP A 93 23.05 15.49 -3.24
CA ASP A 93 24.33 15.18 -3.87
C ASP A 93 25.09 14.10 -3.07
N LEU A 94 25.43 13.01 -3.74
CA LEU A 94 26.31 11.96 -3.24
C LEU A 94 27.54 11.83 -4.14
N SER A 95 28.54 12.69 -3.90
CA SER A 95 29.81 12.67 -4.63
C SER A 95 29.65 12.88 -6.14
N GLY A 96 28.85 13.89 -6.54
CA GLY A 96 28.58 14.24 -7.94
C GLY A 96 27.41 13.46 -8.56
N ILE A 97 26.80 12.53 -7.82
CA ILE A 97 25.56 11.86 -8.21
C ILE A 97 24.40 12.55 -7.50
N LYS A 98 23.51 13.18 -8.26
CA LYS A 98 22.33 13.85 -7.71
C LYS A 98 21.16 12.87 -7.65
N VAL A 99 20.50 12.79 -6.49
CA VAL A 99 19.33 11.93 -6.29
C VAL A 99 18.13 12.78 -5.89
N ILE A 100 17.01 12.59 -6.60
CA ILE A 100 15.82 13.42 -6.49
C ILE A 100 14.59 12.53 -6.26
N PHE A 101 13.72 12.93 -5.34
CA PHE A 101 12.41 12.30 -5.16
C PHE A 101 11.33 13.00 -5.99
N TYR A 102 10.57 12.21 -6.75
CA TYR A 102 9.30 12.61 -7.37
C TYR A 102 8.17 11.85 -6.73
N SER A 103 6.98 12.40 -6.65
CA SER A 103 5.85 11.69 -6.04
C SER A 103 5.40 10.50 -6.89
N SER A 104 5.29 9.31 -6.29
CA SER A 104 4.77 8.11 -6.98
C SER A 104 3.26 7.92 -6.83
N GLU A 105 2.59 8.74 -6.00
CA GLU A 105 1.13 8.73 -5.78
C GLU A 105 0.54 7.38 -5.30
N HIS A 106 1.38 6.43 -4.88
CA HIS A 106 0.99 5.12 -4.36
C HIS A 106 0.42 5.21 -2.93
N ILE A 107 1.23 5.66 -1.98
CA ILE A 107 0.80 5.95 -0.59
C ILE A 107 1.30 7.32 -0.16
N ILE A 108 0.82 7.81 0.98
CA ILE A 108 1.21 9.16 1.43
C ILE A 108 2.74 9.26 1.60
N GLY A 109 3.34 10.22 0.91
CA GLY A 109 4.79 10.40 0.88
C GLY A 109 5.54 9.42 -0.03
N SER A 110 4.87 8.54 -0.78
CA SER A 110 5.56 7.62 -1.68
C SER A 110 6.25 8.37 -2.83
N ALA A 111 7.43 7.88 -3.20
CA ALA A 111 8.31 8.53 -4.14
C ALA A 111 8.91 7.58 -5.17
N MET A 112 9.03 8.06 -6.41
CA MET A 112 10.00 7.60 -7.38
C MET A 112 11.36 8.23 -7.05
N VAL A 113 12.43 7.54 -7.39
CA VAL A 113 13.82 8.02 -7.22
C VAL A 113 14.43 8.23 -8.58
N PHE A 114 14.89 9.44 -8.85
CA PHE A 114 15.63 9.77 -10.06
C PHE A 114 17.08 10.05 -9.71
N ILE A 115 18.00 9.42 -10.44
CA ILE A 115 19.45 9.51 -10.22
C ILE A 115 20.07 10.15 -11.46
N LYS A 116 20.80 11.25 -11.27
CA LYS A 116 21.50 12.01 -12.30
C LYS A 116 23.00 11.95 -12.02
N GLY A 117 23.71 11.15 -12.83
CA GLY A 117 25.17 11.15 -12.93
C GLY A 117 25.57 11.10 -14.41
N GLU A 118 26.56 10.28 -14.77
CA GLU A 118 26.88 9.99 -16.19
C GLU A 118 25.71 9.37 -16.96
N LYS A 119 24.80 8.71 -16.24
CA LYS A 119 23.55 8.14 -16.74
C LYS A 119 22.38 8.65 -15.91
N ARG A 120 21.21 8.72 -16.54
CA ARG A 120 19.93 9.06 -15.89
C ARG A 120 19.16 7.78 -15.60
N VAL A 121 18.89 7.51 -14.32
CA VAL A 121 18.18 6.29 -13.89
C VAL A 121 16.91 6.68 -13.13
N LEU A 122 15.76 6.15 -13.56
CA LEU A 122 14.48 6.32 -12.89
C LEU A 122 14.05 5.02 -12.23
N ILE A 123 13.87 5.02 -10.91
CA ILE A 123 13.31 3.92 -10.15
C ILE A 123 11.90 4.32 -9.72
N THR A 124 10.89 3.68 -10.30
CA THR A 124 9.49 4.07 -10.05
C THR A 124 9.03 3.64 -8.67
N SER A 125 9.54 2.50 -8.19
CA SER A 125 8.92 1.74 -7.10
C SER A 125 7.44 1.47 -7.37
N ASP A 126 6.66 1.25 -6.32
CA ASP A 126 5.22 1.23 -6.38
C ASP A 126 4.67 2.63 -6.69
N PHE A 127 3.84 2.73 -7.71
CA PHE A 127 3.25 3.98 -8.16
C PHE A 127 1.81 3.80 -8.63
N LYS A 128 1.02 4.87 -8.52
CA LYS A 128 -0.35 4.90 -9.02
C LYS A 128 -0.49 5.88 -10.18
N TRP A 129 -0.77 5.37 -11.36
CA TRP A 129 -0.97 6.16 -12.57
C TRP A 129 -2.25 6.99 -12.49
N GLU A 130 -3.37 6.35 -12.17
CA GLU A 130 -4.68 7.00 -12.15
C GLU A 130 -5.02 7.69 -10.83
N LYS A 131 -5.97 8.61 -10.91
CA LYS A 131 -6.56 9.30 -9.77
C LYS A 131 -7.25 8.34 -8.79
N THR A 132 -6.97 8.51 -7.48
CA THR A 132 -7.67 7.85 -6.37
C THR A 132 -8.53 8.85 -5.57
N MET A 133 -9.01 8.51 -4.37
CA MET A 133 -9.62 9.48 -3.46
C MET A 133 -8.58 10.43 -2.88
N LEU A 134 -7.44 9.90 -2.43
CA LEU A 134 -6.39 10.68 -1.75
C LEU A 134 -5.37 11.28 -2.70
N HIS A 135 -5.14 10.68 -3.86
CA HIS A 135 -4.06 11.08 -4.77
C HIS A 135 -4.56 11.47 -6.15
N HIS A 136 -3.78 12.29 -6.84
CA HIS A 136 -4.10 12.75 -8.18
C HIS A 136 -3.75 11.70 -9.23
N GLY A 137 -2.81 10.81 -8.89
CA GLY A 137 -2.21 9.88 -9.82
C GLY A 137 -1.04 10.54 -10.54
N VAL A 138 -0.04 9.75 -10.89
CA VAL A 138 1.18 10.20 -11.57
C VAL A 138 0.85 10.90 -12.89
N GLN A 139 -0.20 10.43 -13.59
CA GLN A 139 -0.63 10.99 -14.87
C GLN A 139 -0.79 12.52 -14.84
N SER A 140 -1.46 13.06 -13.82
CA SER A 140 -1.75 14.49 -13.75
C SER A 140 -0.57 15.33 -13.30
N LYS A 141 0.50 14.71 -12.79
CA LYS A 141 1.71 15.42 -12.34
C LYS A 141 2.76 15.51 -13.44
N ILE A 142 2.78 14.54 -14.35
CA ILE A 142 3.84 14.43 -15.36
C ILE A 142 3.39 14.94 -16.73
N ALA A 143 2.17 14.63 -17.20
CA ALA A 143 1.78 14.98 -18.57
C ALA A 143 1.82 16.51 -18.80
N GLY A 144 2.71 16.98 -19.68
CA GLY A 144 2.87 18.39 -20.03
C GLY A 144 3.55 19.27 -18.97
N SER A 145 4.27 18.68 -18.01
CA SER A 145 4.99 19.43 -16.96
C SER A 145 6.50 19.36 -17.12
N LEU A 146 7.24 20.27 -16.47
CA LEU A 146 8.72 20.25 -16.43
C LEU A 146 9.28 18.93 -15.86
N ILE A 147 8.50 18.21 -15.06
CA ILE A 147 8.87 16.90 -14.55
C ILE A 147 9.03 15.90 -15.69
N TYR A 148 8.18 16.00 -16.72
CA TYR A 148 8.27 15.13 -17.88
C TYR A 148 9.59 15.32 -18.63
N GLU A 149 9.95 16.57 -18.93
CA GLU A 149 11.19 16.90 -19.66
C GLU A 149 12.44 16.38 -18.94
N GLU A 150 12.44 16.39 -17.61
CA GLU A 150 13.55 15.88 -16.82
C GLU A 150 13.65 14.35 -16.84
N LEU A 151 12.50 13.66 -16.77
CA LEU A 151 12.43 12.20 -16.67
C LEU A 151 12.47 11.51 -18.04
N GLU A 152 12.06 12.18 -19.12
CA GLU A 152 11.97 11.56 -20.44
C GLU A 152 13.33 11.12 -20.99
N ARG A 153 13.30 10.03 -21.76
CA ARG A 153 14.47 9.41 -22.41
C ARG A 153 15.61 9.10 -21.43
N CYS A 154 15.28 8.77 -20.18
CA CYS A 154 16.26 8.30 -19.21
C CYS A 154 16.98 7.03 -19.74
N ASP A 155 18.22 6.81 -19.31
CA ASP A 155 19.04 5.71 -19.81
C ASP A 155 18.54 4.35 -19.29
N LEU A 156 17.99 4.32 -18.08
CA LEU A 156 17.41 3.14 -17.46
C LEU A 156 16.20 3.51 -16.63
N MET A 157 15.10 2.78 -16.84
CA MET A 157 13.95 2.79 -15.94
C MET A 157 13.81 1.43 -15.24
N ILE A 158 13.68 1.43 -13.92
CA ILE A 158 13.36 0.26 -13.10
C ILE A 158 11.94 0.44 -12.58
N MET A 159 11.00 -0.36 -13.09
CA MET A 159 9.56 -0.18 -12.87
C MET A 159 8.92 -1.37 -12.16
N GLU A 160 7.94 -1.10 -11.28
CA GLU A 160 7.10 -2.17 -10.73
C GLU A 160 6.31 -2.91 -11.82
N SER A 161 5.81 -4.09 -11.47
CA SER A 161 5.00 -4.93 -12.37
C SER A 161 3.93 -5.68 -11.58
N SER A 162 3.42 -5.11 -10.48
CA SER A 162 2.52 -5.81 -9.56
C SER A 162 1.23 -6.28 -10.27
N TYR A 163 0.73 -5.48 -11.21
CA TYR A 163 -0.46 -5.75 -12.03
C TYR A 163 -0.18 -5.66 -13.54
N GLY A 164 1.04 -6.00 -13.96
CA GLY A 164 1.48 -6.01 -15.36
C GLY A 164 0.62 -6.85 -16.30
N ASN A 165 -0.11 -7.85 -15.79
CA ASN A 165 -1.04 -8.69 -16.56
C ASN A 165 -2.51 -8.53 -16.17
N LYS A 166 -2.86 -7.51 -15.38
CA LYS A 166 -4.24 -7.31 -14.88
C LYS A 166 -4.73 -5.91 -15.24
N ARG A 167 -6.02 -5.85 -15.62
CA ARG A 167 -6.77 -4.59 -15.70
C ARG A 167 -7.59 -4.43 -14.43
N LEU A 168 -7.53 -3.25 -13.84
CA LEU A 168 -8.27 -2.96 -12.61
C LEU A 168 -9.52 -2.12 -12.89
N GLN A 169 -10.51 -2.27 -12.03
CA GLN A 169 -11.75 -1.49 -12.09
C GLN A 169 -11.46 -0.03 -11.74
N GLY A 170 -12.20 0.89 -12.39
CA GLY A 170 -12.04 2.32 -12.16
C GLY A 170 -12.63 2.78 -10.83
N LEU A 171 -12.17 3.92 -10.31
CA LEU A 171 -12.63 4.48 -9.03
C LEU A 171 -14.16 4.63 -8.94
N LYS A 172 -14.82 5.06 -10.03
CA LYS A 172 -16.29 5.22 -10.06
C LYS A 172 -17.01 3.89 -9.86
N GLU A 173 -16.55 2.85 -10.56
CA GLU A 173 -17.12 1.50 -10.52
C GLU A 173 -16.90 0.85 -9.14
N LEU A 174 -15.67 0.93 -8.61
CA LEU A 174 -15.35 0.44 -7.27
C LEU A 174 -16.17 1.14 -6.18
N THR A 175 -16.37 2.47 -6.30
CA THR A 175 -17.19 3.25 -5.35
C THR A 175 -18.63 2.76 -5.39
N LEU A 176 -19.20 2.59 -6.59
CA LEU A 176 -20.56 2.10 -6.74
C LEU A 176 -20.73 0.68 -6.19
N LYS A 177 -19.80 -0.23 -6.48
CA LYS A 177 -19.81 -1.60 -5.97
C LYS A 177 -19.78 -1.62 -4.44
N LEU A 178 -18.86 -0.84 -3.84
CA LEU A 178 -18.76 -0.71 -2.38
C LEU A 178 -20.05 -0.15 -1.78
N SER A 179 -20.61 0.93 -2.35
CA SER A 179 -21.83 1.53 -1.83
C SER A 179 -23.03 0.59 -1.90
N LYS A 180 -23.16 -0.20 -2.98
CA LYS A 180 -24.25 -1.18 -3.12
C LYS A 180 -24.15 -2.32 -2.10
N GLU A 181 -22.95 -2.88 -1.90
CA GLU A 181 -22.75 -3.93 -0.89
C GLU A 181 -23.01 -3.41 0.53
N ILE A 182 -22.60 -2.17 0.82
CA ILE A 182 -22.90 -1.54 2.12
C ILE A 182 -24.40 -1.34 2.28
N SER A 183 -25.08 -0.70 1.33
CA SER A 183 -26.54 -0.45 1.40
C SER A 183 -27.30 -1.75 1.63
N SER A 184 -27.06 -2.76 0.79
CA SER A 184 -27.77 -4.04 0.89
C SER A 184 -27.56 -4.75 2.24
N THR A 185 -26.42 -4.53 2.90
CA THR A 185 -26.13 -5.11 4.22
C THR A 185 -26.85 -4.35 5.32
N VAL A 186 -26.78 -3.01 5.30
CA VAL A 186 -27.39 -2.18 6.35
C VAL A 186 -28.92 -2.19 6.27
N ASP A 187 -29.49 -2.32 5.06
CA ASP A 187 -30.94 -2.45 4.84
C ASP A 187 -31.51 -3.74 5.48
N LYS A 188 -30.67 -4.76 5.69
CA LYS A 188 -31.01 -6.01 6.39
C LYS A 188 -30.77 -5.97 7.90
N GLY A 189 -30.36 -4.81 8.42
CA GLY A 189 -29.98 -4.66 9.83
C GLY A 189 -28.56 -5.16 10.15
N GLY A 190 -27.72 -5.42 9.14
CA GLY A 190 -26.41 -6.04 9.31
C GLY A 190 -25.25 -5.06 9.51
N THR A 191 -24.13 -5.57 10.00
CA THR A 191 -22.84 -4.88 10.09
C THR A 191 -21.94 -5.24 8.90
N VAL A 192 -21.27 -4.23 8.35
CA VAL A 192 -20.25 -4.41 7.31
C VAL A 192 -18.86 -4.33 7.95
N LEU A 193 -18.09 -5.42 7.90
CA LEU A 193 -16.67 -5.41 8.20
C LEU A 193 -15.87 -5.22 6.92
N ILE A 194 -15.08 -4.16 6.81
CA ILE A 194 -14.15 -3.95 5.71
C ILE A 194 -12.73 -4.23 6.17
N VAL A 195 -12.17 -5.33 5.68
CA VAL A 195 -10.80 -5.78 5.94
C VAL A 195 -9.87 -5.10 4.93
N THR A 196 -8.87 -4.36 5.44
CA THR A 196 -7.99 -3.52 4.63
C THR A 196 -6.53 -3.59 5.08
N GLY A 197 -5.61 -3.12 4.23
CA GLY A 197 -4.26 -2.74 4.65
C GLY A 197 -4.27 -1.52 5.58
N ALA A 198 -3.15 -1.21 6.24
CA ALA A 198 -3.16 -0.19 7.30
C ALA A 198 -2.91 1.25 6.79
N ILE A 199 -2.20 1.43 5.68
CA ILE A 199 -1.81 2.75 5.14
C ILE A 199 -2.66 3.08 3.90
N ASN A 200 -3.15 4.33 3.83
CA ASN A 200 -3.98 4.91 2.75
C ASN A 200 -5.31 4.20 2.45
N LYS A 201 -5.33 2.89 2.20
CA LYS A 201 -6.54 2.10 1.87
C LYS A 201 -7.72 2.36 2.83
N PRO A 202 -7.56 2.44 4.17
CA PRO A 202 -8.68 2.75 5.06
C PRO A 202 -9.34 4.10 4.76
N ALA A 203 -8.54 5.11 4.42
CA ALA A 203 -9.02 6.44 4.08
C ALA A 203 -9.58 6.52 2.65
N GLU A 204 -9.03 5.76 1.70
CA GLU A 204 -9.64 5.58 0.38
C GLU A 204 -11.07 5.01 0.52
N VAL A 205 -11.22 3.93 1.29
CA VAL A 205 -12.51 3.31 1.59
C VAL A 205 -13.44 4.30 2.30
N ALA A 206 -12.99 4.97 3.37
CA ALA A 206 -13.81 5.93 4.11
C ALA A 206 -14.34 7.06 3.21
N LEU A 207 -13.51 7.58 2.32
CA LEU A 207 -13.91 8.62 1.37
C LEU A 207 -14.83 8.07 0.27
N MET A 208 -14.66 6.83 -0.18
CA MET A 208 -15.59 6.17 -1.10
C MET A 208 -16.97 6.00 -0.45
N ILE A 209 -17.02 5.61 0.83
CA ILE A 209 -18.27 5.53 1.61
C ILE A 209 -18.91 6.92 1.72
N LYS A 210 -18.13 7.95 2.06
CA LYS A 210 -18.61 9.35 2.08
C LYS A 210 -19.26 9.75 0.75
N ARG A 211 -18.65 9.41 -0.39
CA ARG A 211 -19.26 9.63 -1.72
C ARG A 211 -20.54 8.84 -1.94
N GLY A 212 -20.62 7.61 -1.43
CA GLY A 212 -21.84 6.81 -1.46
C GLY A 212 -22.98 7.47 -0.68
N VAL A 213 -22.68 8.04 0.48
CA VAL A 213 -23.63 8.82 1.30
C VAL A 213 -24.05 10.11 0.60
N GLU A 214 -23.10 10.86 0.02
CA GLU A 214 -23.38 12.08 -0.75
C GLU A 214 -24.28 11.82 -1.95
N LYS A 215 -24.21 10.62 -2.54
CA LYS A 215 -25.06 10.18 -3.65
C LYS A 215 -26.38 9.53 -3.21
N ASN A 216 -26.68 9.52 -1.91
CA ASN A 216 -27.85 8.85 -1.31
C ASN A 216 -27.93 7.34 -1.65
N ILE A 217 -26.79 6.68 -1.94
CA ILE A 217 -26.74 5.22 -2.12
C ILE A 217 -26.58 4.53 -0.77
N ILE A 218 -25.82 5.14 0.14
CA ILE A 218 -25.67 4.67 1.53
C ILE A 218 -26.51 5.59 2.42
N PRO A 219 -27.36 5.07 3.33
CA PRO A 219 -28.15 5.91 4.22
C PRO A 219 -27.29 6.82 5.11
N LYS A 220 -27.70 8.08 5.28
CA LYS A 220 -26.91 9.12 5.98
C LYS A 220 -26.66 8.85 7.46
N HIS A 221 -27.51 8.06 8.11
CA HIS A 221 -27.39 7.73 9.53
C HIS A 221 -26.35 6.64 9.82
N ILE A 222 -25.86 5.94 8.79
CA ILE A 222 -24.89 4.85 8.96
C ILE A 222 -23.56 5.40 9.42
N LYS A 223 -23.13 4.96 10.60
CA LYS A 223 -21.85 5.33 11.22
C LYS A 223 -20.73 4.45 10.64
N VAL A 224 -19.60 5.10 10.33
CA VAL A 224 -18.37 4.43 9.85
C VAL A 224 -17.33 4.49 10.94
N TYR A 225 -16.82 3.34 11.35
CA TYR A 225 -15.81 3.18 12.39
C TYR A 225 -14.47 2.77 11.78
N ILE A 226 -13.37 3.17 12.42
CA ILE A 226 -12.02 2.74 12.06
C ILE A 226 -11.25 2.26 13.28
N ASP A 227 -10.55 1.14 13.15
CA ASP A 227 -9.82 0.53 14.26
C ASP A 227 -8.53 -0.17 13.82
N GLY A 228 -7.68 -0.46 14.79
CA GLY A 228 -6.42 -1.15 14.66
C GLY A 228 -5.30 -0.21 14.24
N LEU A 229 -4.35 -0.77 13.51
CA LEU A 229 -3.24 -0.01 12.96
C LEU A 229 -3.72 1.02 11.90
N ALA A 230 -4.86 0.75 11.24
CA ALA A 230 -5.51 1.69 10.33
C ALA A 230 -5.84 3.03 11.01
N ALA A 231 -6.46 3.01 12.20
CA ALA A 231 -6.80 4.24 12.93
C ALA A 231 -5.56 5.08 13.25
N LYS A 232 -4.46 4.42 13.63
CA LYS A 232 -3.18 5.05 13.93
C LYS A 232 -2.51 5.68 12.70
N PHE A 233 -2.61 5.03 11.55
CA PHE A 233 -2.10 5.59 10.29
C PHE A 233 -3.00 6.68 9.72
N TYR A 234 -4.30 6.62 10.01
CA TYR A 234 -5.25 7.66 9.64
C TYR A 234 -4.89 9.01 10.28
N ASP A 235 -4.39 9.01 11.51
CA ASP A 235 -3.89 10.24 12.15
C ASP A 235 -2.68 10.83 11.44
N MET A 236 -1.70 9.99 11.10
CA MET A 236 -0.55 10.45 10.32
C MET A 236 -0.99 10.96 8.94
N LEU A 237 -1.99 10.33 8.31
CA LEU A 237 -2.57 10.82 7.06
C LEU A 237 -3.16 12.22 7.22
N ILE A 238 -3.91 12.49 8.30
CA ILE A 238 -4.45 13.82 8.59
C ILE A 238 -3.33 14.83 8.80
N THR A 239 -2.30 14.49 9.58
CA THR A 239 -1.13 15.36 9.83
C THR A 239 -0.42 15.70 8.53
N PHE A 240 -0.18 14.71 7.67
CA PHE A 240 0.53 14.86 6.41
C PHE A 240 -0.40 15.16 5.21
N ARG A 241 -1.66 15.56 5.43
CA ARG A 241 -2.66 15.77 4.37
C ARG A 241 -2.22 16.72 3.23
N ARG A 242 -1.21 17.56 3.43
CA ARG A 242 -0.59 18.36 2.35
C ARG A 242 0.04 17.52 1.24
N PHE A 243 0.35 16.25 1.51
CA PHE A 243 0.82 15.26 0.53
C PHE A 243 -0.33 14.55 -0.20
N THR A 244 -1.59 14.82 0.15
CA THR A 244 -2.78 14.26 -0.49
C THR A 244 -3.58 15.36 -1.19
N ARG A 245 -4.63 15.00 -1.92
CA ARG A 245 -5.63 15.90 -2.49
C ARG A 245 -6.61 16.45 -1.49
N VAL A 246 -6.80 15.74 -0.38
CA VAL A 246 -7.79 16.09 0.64
C VAL A 246 -7.10 16.98 1.66
N LYS A 247 -6.98 18.27 1.33
CA LYS A 247 -6.27 19.26 2.17
C LYS A 247 -7.03 19.63 3.44
N ASN A 248 -8.36 19.52 3.43
CA ASN A 248 -9.20 19.83 4.57
C ASN A 248 -9.24 18.65 5.54
N SER A 249 -8.62 18.80 6.71
CA SER A 249 -8.59 17.77 7.75
C SER A 249 -9.98 17.35 8.23
N ARG A 250 -10.97 18.25 8.22
CA ARG A 250 -12.36 17.96 8.63
C ARG A 250 -13.03 16.94 7.72
N VAL A 251 -12.66 16.89 6.44
CA VAL A 251 -13.20 15.89 5.51
C VAL A 251 -12.74 14.50 5.91
N LEU A 252 -11.47 14.35 6.28
CA LEU A 252 -10.91 13.08 6.75
C LEU A 252 -11.42 12.73 8.14
N SER A 253 -11.35 13.66 9.10
CA SER A 253 -11.70 13.36 10.49
C SER A 253 -13.19 13.04 10.68
N ARG A 254 -14.09 13.65 9.90
CA ARG A 254 -15.53 13.35 9.95
C ARG A 254 -15.95 12.13 9.13
N ALA A 255 -15.05 11.54 8.35
CA ALA A 255 -15.39 10.36 7.55
C ALA A 255 -15.45 9.06 8.37
N VAL A 256 -14.87 9.05 9.58
CA VAL A 256 -14.77 7.87 10.45
C VAL A 256 -14.82 8.27 11.93
N LYS A 257 -15.41 7.42 12.77
CA LYS A 257 -15.23 7.43 14.23
C LYS A 257 -14.16 6.41 14.60
N LYS A 258 -13.14 6.81 15.36
CA LYS A 258 -12.13 5.85 15.85
C LYS A 258 -12.69 5.04 17.00
N VAL A 259 -12.25 3.79 17.11
CA VAL A 259 -12.64 2.87 18.19
C VAL A 259 -11.46 2.72 19.14
N SER A 260 -11.68 2.94 20.44
CA SER A 260 -10.71 2.61 21.48
C SER A 260 -10.69 1.10 21.77
N LEU A 261 -9.80 0.61 22.64
CA LEU A 261 -9.80 -0.81 23.00
C LEU A 261 -11.05 -1.18 23.81
N GLU A 262 -11.48 -0.26 24.66
CA GLU A 262 -12.59 -0.37 25.59
C GLU A 262 -13.93 -0.32 24.86
N GLU A 263 -14.04 0.51 23.81
CA GLU A 263 -15.25 0.64 22.99
C GLU A 263 -15.50 -0.56 22.06
N ARG A 264 -14.54 -1.46 21.85
CA ARG A 264 -14.67 -2.56 20.86
C ARG A 264 -15.80 -3.51 21.16
N GLU A 265 -15.90 -3.94 22.41
CA GLU A 265 -16.90 -4.92 22.80
C GLU A 265 -18.30 -4.34 22.71
N GLU A 266 -18.49 -3.11 23.21
CA GLU A 266 -19.73 -2.35 23.08
C GLU A 266 -20.12 -2.13 21.62
N LEU A 267 -19.16 -1.79 20.76
CA LEU A 267 -19.41 -1.58 19.34
C LEU A 267 -19.95 -2.85 18.67
N ILE A 268 -19.49 -4.03 19.08
CA ILE A 268 -19.91 -5.31 18.52
C ILE A 268 -21.27 -5.74 19.07
N SER A 269 -21.52 -5.54 20.36
CA SER A 269 -22.78 -5.93 21.00
C SER A 269 -23.95 -5.01 20.64
N ASN A 270 -23.67 -3.77 20.22
CA ASN A 270 -24.69 -2.88 19.68
C ASN A 270 -25.18 -3.39 18.31
N ASN A 271 -26.48 -3.62 18.16
CA ASN A 271 -27.10 -4.16 16.93
C ASN A 271 -27.46 -3.11 15.87
N GLU A 272 -27.18 -1.82 16.07
CA GLU A 272 -27.39 -0.80 15.03
C GLU A 272 -26.55 -1.13 13.77
N PRO A 273 -27.09 -0.99 12.55
CA PRO A 273 -26.31 -1.17 11.34
C PRO A 273 -25.14 -0.19 11.27
N LYS A 274 -23.94 -0.72 10.99
CA LYS A 274 -22.71 0.07 10.97
C LYS A 274 -21.67 -0.49 10.00
N VAL A 275 -20.67 0.33 9.68
CA VAL A 275 -19.50 -0.07 8.91
C VAL A 275 -18.26 0.00 9.78
N ILE A 276 -17.44 -1.05 9.80
CA ILE A 276 -16.18 -1.11 10.55
C ILE A 276 -15.03 -1.33 9.58
N ILE A 277 -14.12 -0.35 9.46
CA ILE A 277 -12.88 -0.44 8.67
C ILE A 277 -11.76 -0.88 9.62
N SER A 278 -11.16 -2.03 9.34
CA SER A 278 -10.11 -2.59 10.19
C SER A 278 -8.86 -2.96 9.38
N SER A 279 -7.69 -2.79 10.01
CA SER A 279 -6.41 -3.22 9.44
C SER A 279 -6.09 -4.67 9.77
N GLY A 280 -5.62 -5.40 8.78
CA GLY A 280 -5.28 -6.82 8.88
C GLY A 280 -5.63 -7.53 7.58
N GLU A 281 -5.07 -7.03 6.46
CA GLU A 281 -5.50 -7.34 5.09
C GLU A 281 -5.67 -8.84 4.81
N TYR A 282 -4.86 -9.68 5.46
CA TYR A 282 -4.85 -11.13 5.30
C TYR A 282 -5.27 -11.92 6.55
N LEU A 283 -5.87 -11.25 7.54
CA LEU A 283 -6.41 -11.84 8.77
C LEU A 283 -5.42 -12.59 9.67
N GLY A 284 -4.11 -12.34 9.57
CA GLY A 284 -3.11 -12.93 10.48
C GLY A 284 -2.93 -12.10 11.76
N GLY A 285 -3.34 -12.61 12.93
CA GLY A 285 -3.00 -12.07 14.26
C GLY A 285 -3.28 -10.57 14.47
N THR A 286 -4.35 -10.04 13.87
CA THR A 286 -4.62 -8.59 13.74
C THR A 286 -6.02 -8.20 14.21
N THR A 287 -6.29 -6.89 14.32
CA THR A 287 -7.61 -6.35 14.69
C THR A 287 -8.73 -6.82 13.75
N SER A 288 -8.47 -6.97 12.45
CA SER A 288 -9.48 -7.49 11.52
C SER A 288 -9.87 -8.94 11.82
N LEU A 289 -8.94 -9.76 12.33
CA LEU A 289 -9.23 -11.13 12.77
C LEU A 289 -10.19 -11.15 13.96
N TYR A 290 -10.01 -10.23 14.91
CA TYR A 290 -10.91 -10.09 16.06
C TYR A 290 -12.36 -9.81 15.62
N TYR A 291 -12.57 -8.80 14.76
CA TYR A 291 -13.90 -8.51 14.24
C TYR A 291 -14.46 -9.65 13.39
N PHE A 292 -13.62 -10.29 12.57
CA PHE A 292 -14.02 -11.44 11.77
C PHE A 292 -14.61 -12.56 12.64
N LYS A 293 -13.91 -12.98 13.71
CA LYS A 293 -14.38 -14.04 14.62
C LYS A 293 -15.76 -13.72 15.23
N LYS A 294 -16.06 -12.45 15.48
CA LYS A 294 -17.31 -11.99 16.11
C LYS A 294 -18.46 -11.79 15.12
N LEU A 295 -18.16 -11.38 13.88
CA LEU A 295 -19.19 -10.99 12.90
C LEU A 295 -19.49 -12.08 11.87
N ALA A 296 -18.58 -13.03 11.63
CA ALA A 296 -18.69 -14.00 10.53
C ALA A 296 -19.86 -15.00 10.66
N GLN A 297 -20.40 -15.19 11.86
CA GLN A 297 -21.46 -16.19 12.12
C GLN A 297 -22.87 -15.67 11.87
N ASP A 298 -23.07 -14.36 11.74
CA ASP A 298 -24.38 -13.77 11.48
C ASP A 298 -24.56 -13.56 9.96
N PRO A 299 -25.57 -14.20 9.32
CA PRO A 299 -25.82 -14.07 7.89
C PRO A 299 -26.30 -12.68 7.45
N LYS A 300 -26.71 -11.80 8.39
CA LYS A 300 -27.02 -10.40 8.09
C LYS A 300 -25.77 -9.59 7.77
N ASN A 301 -24.61 -10.02 8.27
CA ASN A 301 -23.36 -9.29 8.12
C ASN A 301 -22.70 -9.54 6.76
N THR A 302 -21.89 -8.57 6.35
CA THR A 302 -21.03 -8.69 5.17
C THR A 302 -19.58 -8.40 5.53
N ILE A 303 -18.67 -9.27 5.10
CA ILE A 303 -17.23 -9.13 5.24
C ILE A 303 -16.65 -8.80 3.87
N ILE A 304 -16.15 -7.57 3.72
CA ILE A 304 -15.56 -7.06 2.50
C ILE A 304 -14.04 -7.08 2.63
N PHE A 305 -13.38 -7.82 1.75
CA PHE A 305 -11.92 -7.74 1.56
C PHE A 305 -11.61 -6.65 0.52
N ALA A 306 -11.07 -5.52 0.98
CA ALA A 306 -10.64 -4.42 0.12
C ALA A 306 -9.20 -4.65 -0.38
N SER A 307 -9.04 -5.67 -1.21
CA SER A 307 -7.74 -6.06 -1.76
C SER A 307 -7.87 -6.56 -3.20
N SER A 308 -6.88 -6.20 -4.02
CA SER A 308 -6.78 -6.67 -5.42
C SER A 308 -5.92 -7.94 -5.55
N ASN A 309 -5.23 -8.34 -4.48
CA ASN A 309 -4.46 -9.56 -4.43
C ASN A 309 -4.48 -10.12 -3.01
N ILE A 310 -4.98 -11.34 -2.85
CA ILE A 310 -4.97 -12.07 -1.58
C ILE A 310 -4.04 -13.26 -1.79
N PRO A 311 -2.84 -13.30 -1.18
CA PRO A 311 -1.86 -14.35 -1.42
C PRO A 311 -2.35 -15.72 -0.95
N GLU A 312 -2.03 -16.76 -1.73
CA GLU A 312 -2.19 -18.16 -1.33
C GLU A 312 -1.51 -18.45 0.01
N GLY A 313 -2.08 -19.39 0.78
CA GLY A 313 -1.60 -19.75 2.10
C GLY A 313 -2.01 -18.79 3.24
N THR A 314 -2.69 -17.68 2.93
CA THR A 314 -3.26 -16.79 3.95
C THR A 314 -4.67 -17.25 4.38
N LEU A 315 -5.06 -16.93 5.62
CA LEU A 315 -6.41 -17.19 6.11
C LEU A 315 -7.48 -16.48 5.25
N ALA A 316 -7.19 -15.24 4.82
CA ALA A 316 -8.05 -14.51 3.90
C ALA A 316 -8.25 -15.24 2.56
N HIS A 317 -7.21 -15.87 2.01
CA HIS A 317 -7.33 -16.66 0.77
C HIS A 317 -8.27 -17.85 0.97
N THR A 318 -8.11 -18.59 2.06
CA THR A 318 -8.98 -19.73 2.39
C THR A 318 -10.44 -19.30 2.53
N ILE A 319 -10.69 -18.16 3.19
CA ILE A 319 -12.05 -17.63 3.38
C ILE A 319 -12.67 -17.19 2.06
N VAL A 320 -11.92 -16.47 1.21
CA VAL A 320 -12.45 -15.87 -0.01
C VAL A 320 -12.60 -16.89 -1.14
N TYR A 321 -11.61 -17.77 -1.33
CA TYR A 321 -11.57 -18.68 -2.48
C TYR A 321 -11.84 -20.15 -2.13
N GLY A 322 -11.73 -20.54 -0.85
CA GLY A 322 -11.84 -21.93 -0.42
C GLY A 322 -13.26 -22.49 -0.42
N LYS A 323 -14.31 -21.66 -0.57
CA LYS A 323 -15.74 -22.04 -0.53
C LYS A 323 -16.15 -22.81 0.75
N GLN A 324 -15.38 -22.68 1.84
CA GLN A 324 -15.66 -23.38 3.10
C GLN A 324 -16.62 -22.57 3.97
N HIS A 325 -17.59 -23.23 4.59
CA HIS A 325 -18.50 -22.62 5.57
C HIS A 325 -17.91 -22.53 6.98
N ARG A 326 -16.65 -22.93 7.16
CA ARG A 326 -15.98 -23.02 8.46
C ARG A 326 -14.47 -22.93 8.28
N VAL A 327 -13.80 -22.25 9.21
CA VAL A 327 -12.34 -22.15 9.27
C VAL A 327 -11.85 -22.35 10.70
N PHE A 328 -10.65 -22.92 10.86
CA PHE A 328 -10.00 -23.06 12.15
C PHE A 328 -9.02 -21.91 12.37
N ILE A 329 -9.18 -21.19 13.47
CA ILE A 329 -8.37 -20.02 13.81
C ILE A 329 -7.92 -20.19 15.25
N GLU A 330 -6.62 -20.41 15.47
CA GLU A 330 -6.03 -20.55 16.80
C GLU A 330 -6.68 -21.68 17.64
N GLY A 331 -7.10 -22.76 16.98
CA GLY A 331 -7.82 -23.90 17.61
C GLY A 331 -9.33 -23.73 17.65
N ASP A 332 -9.86 -22.51 17.50
CA ASP A 332 -11.29 -22.25 17.47
C ASP A 332 -11.89 -22.54 16.09
N SER A 333 -13.07 -23.14 16.07
CA SER A 333 -13.83 -23.37 14.85
C SER A 333 -14.83 -22.25 14.60
N VAL A 334 -14.63 -21.44 13.56
CA VAL A 334 -15.48 -20.30 13.22
C VAL A 334 -16.32 -20.62 11.99
N ARG A 335 -17.66 -20.58 12.13
CA ARG A 335 -18.59 -20.68 11.00
C ARG A 335 -18.62 -19.37 10.21
N ILE A 336 -18.74 -19.48 8.89
CA ILE A 336 -18.82 -18.35 7.97
C ILE A 336 -20.21 -18.36 7.32
N ASN A 337 -21.15 -17.69 7.98
CA ASN A 337 -22.51 -17.48 7.49
C ASN A 337 -22.69 -16.08 6.87
N ALA A 338 -21.87 -15.12 7.31
CA ALA A 338 -21.82 -13.78 6.74
C ALA A 338 -21.45 -13.82 5.26
N ARG A 339 -21.97 -12.86 4.49
CA ARG A 339 -21.62 -12.70 3.07
C ARG A 339 -20.16 -12.27 2.95
N VAL A 340 -19.35 -13.00 2.18
CA VAL A 340 -17.95 -12.64 1.91
C VAL A 340 -17.83 -12.07 0.50
N VAL A 341 -17.26 -10.87 0.37
CA VAL A 341 -17.11 -10.18 -0.92
C VAL A 341 -15.71 -9.59 -1.06
N THR A 342 -15.17 -9.60 -2.27
CA THR A 342 -13.94 -8.88 -2.61
C THR A 342 -14.26 -7.63 -3.43
N ILE A 343 -13.68 -6.51 -3.01
CA ILE A 343 -13.66 -5.26 -3.77
C ILE A 343 -12.19 -4.94 -4.07
N PRO A 344 -11.74 -5.06 -5.33
CA PRO A 344 -10.32 -4.99 -5.68
C PRO A 344 -9.83 -3.55 -5.71
N ILE A 345 -9.69 -2.96 -4.52
CA ILE A 345 -9.08 -1.64 -4.33
C ILE A 345 -7.56 -1.83 -4.36
N SER A 346 -6.91 -1.29 -5.38
CA SER A 346 -5.45 -1.25 -5.51
C SER A 346 -4.96 0.19 -5.53
N LEU A 347 -3.82 0.40 -4.87
CA LEU A 347 -3.05 1.64 -4.97
C LEU A 347 -1.83 1.49 -5.90
N HIS A 348 -1.74 0.39 -6.64
CA HIS A 348 -0.76 0.23 -7.72
C HIS A 348 -1.38 0.54 -9.08
N SER A 349 -0.53 0.83 -10.05
CA SER A 349 -0.92 0.96 -11.45
C SER A 349 -1.26 -0.40 -12.04
N ASP A 350 -2.33 -0.43 -12.83
CA ASP A 350 -2.66 -1.61 -13.61
C ASP A 350 -1.85 -1.65 -14.90
N TYR A 351 -2.01 -2.71 -15.69
CA TYR A 351 -1.35 -2.87 -16.98
C TYR A 351 -1.46 -1.63 -17.89
N ARG A 352 -2.60 -0.93 -17.93
CA ARG A 352 -2.78 0.26 -18.78
C ARG A 352 -1.92 1.41 -18.27
N GLY A 353 -1.95 1.65 -16.96
CA GLY A 353 -1.15 2.71 -16.33
C GLY A 353 0.35 2.46 -16.48
N LEU A 354 0.81 1.22 -16.31
CA LEU A 354 2.21 0.82 -16.49
C LEU A 354 2.68 1.07 -17.94
N VAL A 355 1.89 0.62 -18.92
CA VAL A 355 2.19 0.85 -20.35
C VAL A 355 2.19 2.34 -20.69
N GLN A 356 1.20 3.10 -20.22
CA GLN A 356 1.11 4.53 -20.47
C GLN A 356 2.30 5.28 -19.89
N PHE A 357 2.79 4.88 -18.72
CA PHE A 357 3.97 5.49 -18.12
C PHE A 357 5.24 5.23 -18.95
N VAL A 358 5.45 3.98 -19.40
CA VAL A 358 6.58 3.65 -20.30
C VAL A 358 6.51 4.44 -21.60
N LYS A 359 5.33 4.54 -22.22
CA LYS A 359 5.12 5.30 -23.47
C LYS A 359 5.39 6.79 -23.32
N LEU A 360 5.10 7.33 -22.14
CA LEU A 360 5.38 8.71 -21.82
C LEU A 360 6.90 8.88 -21.68
N ILE A 361 7.53 8.17 -20.74
CA ILE A 361 8.95 8.34 -20.40
C ILE A 361 9.90 7.95 -21.54
N LYS A 362 9.56 6.94 -22.36
CA LYS A 362 10.41 6.41 -23.45
C LYS A 362 11.85 6.10 -23.01
N PRO A 363 12.05 5.28 -21.97
CA PRO A 363 13.38 4.97 -21.47
C PRO A 363 14.18 4.14 -22.49
N LYS A 364 15.51 4.31 -22.52
CA LYS A 364 16.38 3.50 -23.40
C LYS A 364 16.42 2.04 -23.00
N LYS A 365 16.34 1.74 -21.69
CA LYS A 365 16.27 0.38 -21.13
C LYS A 365 15.21 0.31 -20.04
N LEU A 366 14.54 -0.83 -19.91
CA LEU A 366 13.51 -1.07 -18.91
C LEU A 366 13.77 -2.37 -18.14
N VAL A 367 13.81 -2.28 -16.82
CA VAL A 367 13.86 -3.43 -15.93
C VAL A 367 12.55 -3.52 -15.15
N LEU A 368 11.87 -4.66 -15.24
CA LEU A 368 10.64 -4.93 -14.51
C LEU A 368 10.94 -5.66 -13.21
N ILE A 369 10.56 -5.06 -12.10
CA ILE A 369 10.68 -5.62 -10.74
C ILE A 369 9.30 -5.70 -10.08
N HIS A 370 9.25 -6.18 -8.83
CA HIS A 370 8.07 -6.08 -7.97
C HIS A 370 6.76 -6.55 -8.65
N GLY A 371 6.69 -7.85 -8.95
CA GLY A 371 5.57 -8.50 -9.63
C GLY A 371 5.84 -10.00 -9.81
N SER A 372 4.78 -10.78 -10.03
CA SER A 372 4.91 -12.21 -10.30
C SER A 372 5.70 -12.45 -11.60
N LYS A 373 6.17 -13.69 -11.79
CA LYS A 373 6.87 -14.07 -13.02
C LYS A 373 5.99 -13.82 -14.25
N GLU A 374 4.73 -14.26 -14.17
CA GLU A 374 3.72 -14.15 -15.23
C GLU A 374 3.42 -12.68 -15.54
N SER A 375 3.30 -11.84 -14.50
CA SER A 375 3.05 -10.41 -14.65
C SER A 375 4.20 -9.70 -15.39
N LYS A 376 5.45 -10.01 -15.02
CA LYS A 376 6.65 -9.47 -15.68
C LYS A 376 6.74 -9.93 -17.12
N GLU A 377 6.58 -11.23 -17.38
CA GLU A 377 6.70 -11.80 -18.73
C GLU A 377 5.63 -11.27 -19.68
N PHE A 378 4.39 -11.13 -19.21
CA PHE A 378 3.31 -10.55 -20.00
C PHE A 378 3.58 -9.09 -20.37
N LEU A 379 3.94 -8.25 -19.38
CA LEU A 379 4.21 -6.83 -19.61
C LEU A 379 5.43 -6.62 -20.52
N ALA A 380 6.49 -7.40 -20.30
CA ALA A 380 7.69 -7.40 -21.14
C ALA A 380 7.36 -7.73 -22.61
N ARG A 381 6.62 -8.83 -22.85
CA ARG A 381 6.21 -9.24 -24.19
C ARG A 381 5.40 -8.15 -24.88
N TYR A 382 4.45 -7.55 -24.17
CA TYR A 382 3.62 -6.49 -24.72
C TYR A 382 4.44 -5.24 -25.09
N LEU A 383 5.37 -4.82 -24.24
CA LEU A 383 6.19 -3.63 -24.48
C LEU A 383 7.20 -3.83 -25.62
N LYS A 384 7.80 -5.03 -25.77
CA LYS A 384 8.70 -5.35 -26.90
C LYS A 384 8.02 -5.21 -28.26
N ASN A 385 6.75 -5.60 -28.34
CA ASN A 385 5.97 -5.45 -29.58
C ASN A 385 5.67 -3.98 -29.92
N TYR A 386 5.76 -3.09 -28.94
CA TYR A 386 5.48 -1.66 -29.12
C TYR A 386 6.75 -0.84 -29.40
N ASP A 387 7.88 -1.19 -28.77
CA ASP A 387 9.18 -0.57 -29.00
C ASP A 387 10.30 -1.61 -28.83
N PRO A 388 10.90 -2.10 -29.93
CA PRO A 388 11.90 -3.18 -29.90
C PRO A 388 13.23 -2.75 -29.26
N VAL A 389 13.46 -1.46 -29.03
CA VAL A 389 14.68 -0.95 -28.37
C VAL A 389 14.62 -1.15 -26.84
N ILE A 390 13.43 -1.37 -26.28
CA ILE A 390 13.25 -1.63 -24.85
C ILE A 390 13.70 -3.07 -24.52
N ALA A 391 14.98 -3.23 -24.17
CA ALA A 391 15.50 -4.47 -23.63
C ALA A 391 14.87 -4.76 -22.25
N SER A 392 13.83 -5.58 -22.22
CA SER A 392 13.17 -6.03 -20.99
C SER A 392 13.90 -7.23 -20.37
N GLU A 393 15.18 -7.09 -20.02
CA GLU A 393 15.89 -8.12 -19.25
C GLU A 393 16.89 -7.49 -18.30
N VAL A 394 16.79 -7.82 -17.01
CA VAL A 394 17.95 -8.11 -16.16
C VAL A 394 17.54 -9.16 -15.11
N ARG A 395 18.09 -10.37 -15.20
CA ARG A 395 18.39 -11.19 -14.02
C ARG A 395 19.59 -10.52 -13.37
N LEU A 396 19.42 -9.87 -12.22
CA LEU A 396 20.56 -9.44 -11.42
C LEU A 396 21.21 -10.74 -10.93
N LYS A 397 22.25 -11.21 -11.62
CA LYS A 397 23.28 -12.03 -10.96
C LYS A 397 24.06 -11.04 -10.10
N ILE A 398 23.69 -10.98 -8.82
CA ILE A 398 24.50 -10.32 -7.80
C ILE A 398 25.74 -11.17 -7.57
#